data_AF-A0A9P1H742-F1
#
_entry.id   AF-A0A9P1H742-F1
#
_cell.length_a   1.000
_cell.length_b   1.000
_cell.length_c   1.000
_cell.angle_alpha   90.00
_cell.angle_beta   90.00
_cell.angle_gamma   90.00
#
_symmetry.space_group_name_H-M   'P 1'
#
loop_
_entity.id
_entity.type
_entity.pdbx_description
1 polymer ?
#
loop_
_entity_poly.entity_id
_entity_poly.type
_entity_poly.pdbx_seq_one_letter_code
_entity_poly.pdbx_strand_id
1 'polypeptide(L)'
;MGEQTYDDGISDISDKVGVILSELGEQEESYAHGLDEARNALKSIRNTEKSVQPSRDSKSKIADEIQKLKFKEPQSPRLVVLEQELVRAEAENLVAEAQLSNVTRQKLKEAYNAEFLATIERAEKQLILAKHGRRLLALLDDAPMVPGDRRPVYPHGAQARQILNDAEDDLRDWRPEADAYGTPESRSPTNSFRGRISQLMKQMRLILPQ
;
A
#
# COMPACT_ATOMS: atom_id res chain seq x y z
N MET A 1 20.53 31.61 -0.29
CA MET A 1 21.11 31.78 -1.66
C MET A 1 21.10 33.27 -1.99
N GLY A 2 22.03 33.82 -2.76
CA GLY A 2 21.96 35.22 -3.19
C GLY A 2 22.34 36.30 -2.16
N GLU A 3 22.72 35.94 -0.93
CA GLU A 3 23.14 36.91 0.12
C GLU A 3 24.30 37.83 -0.32
N GLN A 4 25.16 37.35 -1.22
CA GLN A 4 26.29 38.13 -1.75
C GLN A 4 25.85 39.22 -2.75
N THR A 5 24.60 39.22 -3.18
CA THR A 5 24.04 40.24 -4.09
C THR A 5 23.53 41.47 -3.35
N TYR A 6 23.32 41.38 -2.03
CA TYR A 6 22.65 42.40 -1.20
C TYR A 6 21.29 42.83 -1.78
N ASP A 7 20.60 41.91 -2.45
CA ASP A 7 19.28 42.11 -3.04
C ASP A 7 18.21 41.59 -2.08
N ASP A 8 17.49 42.51 -1.44
CA ASP A 8 16.44 42.22 -0.46
C ASP A 8 15.34 41.33 -1.05
N GLY A 9 15.02 41.49 -2.34
CA GLY A 9 14.00 40.68 -3.03
C GLY A 9 14.46 39.24 -3.21
N ILE A 10 15.72 39.03 -3.60
CA ILE A 10 16.28 37.67 -3.70
C ILE A 10 16.32 37.01 -2.33
N SER A 11 16.77 37.73 -1.29
CA SER A 11 16.80 37.21 0.09
C SER A 11 15.41 36.77 0.53
N ASP A 12 14.42 37.67 0.47
CA ASP A 12 13.06 37.42 0.95
C ASP A 12 12.37 36.27 0.22
N ILE A 13 12.47 36.25 -1.12
CA ILE A 13 11.84 35.19 -1.94
C ILE A 13 12.57 33.86 -1.72
N SER A 14 13.89 33.84 -1.63
CA SER A 14 14.63 32.60 -1.41
C SER A 14 14.35 31.96 -0.05
N ASP A 15 14.18 32.77 1.00
CA ASP A 15 13.79 32.29 2.33
C ASP A 15 12.41 31.64 2.30
N LYS A 16 11.43 32.27 1.63
CA LYS A 16 10.05 31.77 1.52
C LYS A 16 9.94 30.54 0.61
N VAL A 17 10.72 30.50 -0.47
CA VAL A 17 10.86 29.29 -1.29
C VAL A 17 11.46 28.16 -0.44
N GLY A 18 12.40 28.47 0.44
CA GLY A 18 12.92 27.52 1.44
C GLY A 18 11.80 26.89 2.27
N VAL A 19 10.85 27.68 2.77
CA VAL A 19 9.68 27.17 3.51
C VAL A 19 8.84 26.22 2.66
N ILE A 20 8.52 26.59 1.41
CA ILE A 20 7.76 25.71 0.50
C ILE A 20 8.51 24.39 0.23
N LEU A 21 9.85 24.44 0.07
CA LEU A 21 10.66 23.26 -0.15
C LEU A 21 10.76 22.37 1.09
N SER A 22 10.81 22.96 2.29
CA SER A 22 10.73 22.22 3.55
C SER A 22 9.40 21.46 3.66
N GLU A 23 8.29 22.14 3.38
CA GLU A 23 6.96 21.52 3.40
C GLU A 23 6.81 20.40 2.35
N LEU A 24 7.36 20.58 1.14
CA LEU A 24 7.44 19.49 0.15
C LEU A 24 8.19 18.27 0.69
N GLY A 25 9.21 18.47 1.52
CA GLY A 25 9.93 17.40 2.22
C GLY A 25 9.07 16.67 3.26
N GLU A 26 8.25 17.39 4.01
CA GLU A 26 7.30 16.79 4.98
C GLU A 26 6.27 15.90 4.28
N GLN A 27 5.82 16.30 3.08
CA GLN A 27 4.92 15.45 2.27
C GLN A 27 5.57 14.13 1.83
N GLU A 28 6.89 14.08 1.62
CA GLU A 28 7.60 12.84 1.30
C GLU A 28 7.71 11.91 2.51
N GLU A 29 7.85 12.45 3.73
CA GLU A 29 7.83 11.65 4.96
C GLU A 29 6.45 11.01 5.18
N SER A 30 5.38 11.78 5.00
CA SER A 30 4.00 11.26 5.06
C SER A 30 3.76 10.17 4.01
N TYR A 31 4.21 10.38 2.77
CA TYR A 31 4.12 9.39 1.71
C TYR A 31 4.89 8.10 2.04
N ALA A 32 6.09 8.21 2.61
CA ALA A 32 6.88 7.06 3.03
C ALA A 32 6.13 6.20 4.08
N HIS A 33 5.42 6.82 5.02
CA HIS A 33 4.56 6.10 5.96
C HIS A 33 3.45 5.32 5.25
N GLY A 34 2.76 5.92 4.28
CA GLY A 34 1.75 5.23 3.48
C GLY A 34 2.30 4.03 2.71
N LEU A 35 3.52 4.13 2.16
CA LEU A 35 4.20 3.00 1.51
C LEU A 35 4.56 1.88 2.49
N ASP A 36 4.90 2.20 3.73
CA ASP A 36 5.19 1.20 4.76
C ASP A 36 3.93 0.42 5.16
N GLU A 37 2.76 1.06 5.20
CA GLU A 37 1.48 0.39 5.41
C GLU A 37 1.18 -0.62 4.28
N ALA A 38 1.32 -0.19 3.02
CA ALA A 38 1.16 -1.07 1.86
C ALA A 38 2.11 -2.26 1.92
N ARG A 39 3.38 -2.02 2.25
CA ARG A 39 4.39 -3.07 2.43
C ARG A 39 4.03 -4.04 3.55
N ASN A 40 3.47 -3.57 4.65
CA ASN A 40 3.07 -4.43 5.77
C ASN A 40 1.93 -5.37 5.38
N ALA A 41 0.96 -4.91 4.59
CA ALA A 41 -0.08 -5.76 4.03
C ALA A 41 0.50 -6.85 3.08
N LEU A 42 1.46 -6.49 2.22
CA LEU A 42 2.16 -7.47 1.37
C LEU A 42 2.99 -8.48 2.18
N LYS A 43 3.63 -8.06 3.28
CA LYS A 43 4.32 -8.98 4.20
C LYS A 43 3.34 -9.99 4.80
N SER A 44 2.10 -9.60 5.11
CA SER A 44 1.07 -10.53 5.58
C SER A 44 0.79 -11.63 4.55
N ILE A 45 0.65 -11.29 3.26
CA ILE A 45 0.47 -12.28 2.17
C ILE A 45 1.61 -13.30 2.19
N ARG A 46 2.84 -12.81 2.14
CA ARG A 46 4.05 -13.67 2.15
C ARG A 46 4.11 -14.57 3.39
N ASN A 47 3.75 -14.04 4.55
CA ASN A 47 3.75 -14.82 5.79
C ASN A 47 2.67 -15.92 5.77
N THR A 48 1.48 -15.61 5.24
CA THR A 48 0.43 -16.62 5.02
C THR A 48 0.87 -17.69 4.02
N GLU A 49 1.49 -17.32 2.89
CA GLU A 49 2.03 -18.28 1.93
C GLU A 49 3.04 -19.23 2.58
N LYS A 50 3.96 -18.70 3.39
CA LYS A 50 4.92 -19.52 4.15
C LYS A 50 4.21 -20.47 5.12
N SER A 51 3.13 -20.03 5.77
CA SER A 51 2.38 -20.87 6.72
C SER A 51 1.62 -22.01 6.06
N VAL A 52 1.32 -21.93 4.75
CA VAL A 52 0.65 -23.01 3.99
C VAL A 52 1.63 -24.10 3.53
N GLN A 53 2.92 -23.77 3.38
CA GLN A 53 3.92 -24.74 2.89
C GLN A 53 3.97 -26.06 3.67
N PRO A 54 3.92 -26.09 5.02
CA PRO A 54 3.90 -27.36 5.75
C PRO A 54 2.74 -28.29 5.38
N SER A 55 1.57 -27.74 5.05
CA SER A 55 0.41 -28.54 4.64
C SER A 55 0.61 -29.15 3.24
N ARG A 56 1.19 -28.38 2.31
CA ARG A 56 1.59 -28.85 0.97
C ARG A 56 2.62 -29.98 1.08
N ASP A 57 3.66 -29.76 1.87
CA ASP A 57 4.74 -30.72 2.09
C ASP A 57 4.23 -32.01 2.74
N SER A 58 3.35 -31.90 3.74
CA SER A 58 2.75 -33.06 4.41
C SER A 58 1.92 -33.91 3.43
N LYS A 59 1.07 -33.28 2.62
CA LYS A 59 0.31 -33.96 1.57
C LYS A 59 1.25 -34.69 0.59
N SER A 60 2.29 -34.00 0.09
CA SER A 60 3.24 -34.57 -0.88
C SER A 60 3.99 -35.75 -0.30
N LYS A 61 4.48 -35.64 0.95
CA LYS A 61 5.22 -36.73 1.62
C LYS A 61 4.37 -37.99 1.76
N ILE A 62 3.12 -37.87 2.20
CA ILE A 62 2.22 -39.03 2.34
C ILE A 62 1.94 -39.65 0.97
N ALA A 63 1.72 -38.84 -0.07
CA ALA A 63 1.52 -39.35 -1.42
C ALA A 63 2.74 -40.13 -1.95
N ASP A 64 3.95 -39.63 -1.71
CA ASP A 64 5.20 -40.29 -2.10
C ASP A 64 5.41 -41.60 -1.32
N GLU A 65 5.07 -41.63 -0.03
CA GLU A 65 5.12 -42.84 0.81
C GLU A 65 4.16 -43.91 0.29
N ILE A 66 2.93 -43.53 -0.10
CA ILE A 66 1.96 -44.43 -0.71
C ILE A 66 2.52 -45.00 -2.01
N GLN A 67 3.08 -44.17 -2.91
CA GLN A 67 3.63 -44.66 -4.18
C GLN A 67 4.77 -45.65 -3.97
N LYS A 68 5.70 -45.33 -3.05
CA LYS A 68 6.81 -46.21 -2.69
C LYS A 68 6.33 -47.54 -2.11
N LEU A 69 5.30 -47.50 -1.24
CA LEU A 69 4.76 -48.70 -0.62
C LEU A 69 3.97 -49.56 -1.63
N LYS A 70 3.18 -48.94 -2.51
CA LYS A 70 2.46 -49.64 -3.60
C LYS A 70 3.41 -50.38 -4.54
N PHE A 71 4.57 -49.80 -4.83
CA PHE A 71 5.58 -50.43 -5.69
C PHE A 71 6.27 -51.62 -5.01
N LYS A 72 6.58 -51.53 -3.72
CA LYS A 72 7.33 -52.56 -2.99
C LYS A 72 6.44 -53.68 -2.43
N GLU A 73 5.32 -53.30 -1.83
CA GLU A 73 4.43 -54.19 -1.07
C GLU A 73 2.95 -53.83 -1.35
N PRO A 74 2.43 -54.17 -2.54
CA PRO A 74 1.10 -53.74 -2.97
C PRO A 74 -0.07 -54.30 -2.12
N GLN A 75 0.17 -55.32 -1.30
CA GLN A 75 -0.84 -55.90 -0.40
C GLN A 75 -0.60 -55.52 1.08
N SER A 76 0.26 -54.53 1.35
CA SER A 76 0.51 -54.09 2.71
C SER A 76 -0.75 -53.46 3.32
N PRO A 77 -1.23 -53.91 4.50
CA PRO A 77 -2.40 -53.32 5.16
C PRO A 77 -2.15 -51.86 5.58
N ARG A 78 -0.89 -51.43 5.67
CA ARG A 78 -0.50 -50.03 5.91
C ARG A 78 -0.94 -49.08 4.79
N LEU A 79 -1.18 -49.58 3.58
CA LEU A 79 -1.67 -48.75 2.46
C LEU A 79 -3.03 -48.11 2.80
N VAL A 80 -3.94 -48.86 3.43
CA VAL A 80 -5.26 -48.35 3.80
C VAL A 80 -5.14 -47.19 4.81
N VAL A 81 -4.22 -47.30 5.76
CA VAL A 81 -3.97 -46.25 6.76
C VAL A 81 -3.39 -45.01 6.09
N LEU A 82 -2.36 -45.16 5.26
CA LEU A 82 -1.74 -44.03 4.55
C LEU A 82 -2.74 -43.35 3.58
N GLU A 83 -3.62 -44.11 2.92
CA GLU A 83 -4.67 -43.55 2.07
C GLU A 83 -5.67 -42.72 2.88
N GLN A 84 -6.06 -43.16 4.07
CA GLN A 84 -6.89 -42.38 4.98
C GLN A 84 -6.17 -41.11 5.49
N GLU A 85 -4.89 -41.21 5.82
CA GLU A 85 -4.06 -40.05 6.19
C GLU A 85 -3.93 -39.06 5.04
N LEU A 86 -3.78 -39.53 3.80
CA LEU A 86 -3.74 -38.69 2.61
C LEU A 86 -5.05 -37.91 2.46
N VAL A 87 -6.20 -38.58 2.57
CA VAL A 87 -7.52 -37.90 2.47
C VAL A 87 -7.65 -36.79 3.52
N ARG A 88 -7.13 -37.01 4.74
CA ARG A 88 -7.11 -35.99 5.78
C ARG A 88 -6.17 -34.84 5.42
N ALA A 89 -4.94 -35.13 5.00
CA ALA A 89 -3.96 -34.12 4.59
C ALA A 89 -4.45 -33.29 3.40
N GLU A 90 -5.20 -33.89 2.47
CA GLU A 90 -5.83 -33.19 1.35
C GLU A 90 -6.92 -32.22 1.81
N ALA A 91 -7.76 -32.62 2.75
CA ALA A 91 -8.78 -31.73 3.32
C ALA A 91 -8.15 -30.54 4.05
N GLU A 92 -7.10 -30.78 4.85
CA GLU A 92 -6.35 -29.73 5.55
C GLU A 92 -5.69 -28.76 4.55
N ASN A 93 -5.08 -29.28 3.48
CA ASN A 93 -4.49 -28.46 2.42
C ASN A 93 -5.53 -27.62 1.68
N LEU A 94 -6.69 -28.19 1.33
CA LEU A 94 -7.77 -27.43 0.69
C LEU A 94 -8.24 -26.24 1.53
N VAL A 95 -8.34 -26.41 2.86
CA VAL A 95 -8.69 -25.32 3.77
C VAL A 95 -7.58 -24.26 3.80
N ALA A 96 -6.32 -24.68 3.90
CA ALA A 96 -5.17 -23.77 3.92
C ALA A 96 -5.05 -22.96 2.62
N GLU A 97 -5.25 -23.57 1.46
CA GLU A 97 -5.24 -22.90 0.15
C GLU A 97 -6.39 -21.92 0.00
N ALA A 98 -7.59 -22.29 0.46
CA ALA A 98 -8.73 -21.37 0.45
C ALA A 98 -8.47 -20.14 1.34
N GLN A 99 -7.87 -20.34 2.51
CA GLN A 99 -7.46 -19.26 3.40
C GLN A 99 -6.41 -18.37 2.76
N LEU A 100 -5.37 -18.96 2.13
CA LEU A 100 -4.36 -18.21 1.40
C LEU A 100 -4.99 -17.36 0.30
N SER A 101 -5.86 -17.95 -0.54
CA SER A 101 -6.52 -17.20 -1.62
C SER A 101 -7.33 -16.01 -1.11
N ASN A 102 -8.09 -16.21 -0.02
CA ASN A 102 -8.90 -15.15 0.58
C ASN A 102 -8.02 -14.03 1.17
N VAL A 103 -6.99 -14.39 1.93
CA VAL A 103 -6.05 -13.41 2.53
C VAL A 103 -5.30 -12.65 1.45
N THR A 104 -4.77 -13.34 0.44
CA THR A 104 -4.07 -12.71 -0.69
C THR A 104 -4.98 -11.70 -1.38
N ARG A 105 -6.22 -12.06 -1.72
CA ARG A 105 -7.17 -11.13 -2.36
C ARG A 105 -7.43 -9.90 -1.50
N GLN A 106 -7.69 -10.11 -0.21
CA GLN A 106 -7.99 -9.02 0.73
C GLN A 106 -6.79 -8.09 0.88
N LYS A 107 -5.61 -8.65 1.19
CA LYS A 107 -4.40 -7.88 1.49
C LYS A 107 -3.77 -7.25 0.25
N LEU A 108 -3.93 -7.84 -0.93
CA LEU A 108 -3.49 -7.22 -2.18
C LEU A 108 -4.30 -5.95 -2.48
N LYS A 109 -5.62 -6.03 -2.31
CA LYS A 109 -6.49 -4.87 -2.46
C LYS A 109 -6.15 -3.80 -1.42
N GLU A 110 -6.00 -4.19 -0.16
CA GLU A 110 -5.62 -3.28 0.93
C GLU A 110 -4.28 -2.58 0.65
N ALA A 111 -3.25 -3.33 0.26
CA ALA A 111 -1.91 -2.80 0.00
C ALA A 111 -1.91 -1.74 -1.09
N TYR A 112 -2.46 -2.07 -2.27
CA TYR A 112 -2.45 -1.13 -3.38
C TYR A 112 -3.43 0.02 -3.20
N ASN A 113 -4.52 -0.18 -2.46
CA ASN A 113 -5.40 0.93 -2.10
C ASN A 113 -4.66 1.94 -1.21
N ALA A 114 -3.93 1.49 -0.20
CA ALA A 114 -3.12 2.36 0.65
C ALA A 114 -2.02 3.08 -0.15
N GLU A 115 -1.30 2.37 -1.02
CA GLU A 115 -0.26 2.95 -1.87
C GLU A 115 -0.80 4.03 -2.81
N PHE A 116 -1.93 3.77 -3.47
CA PHE A 116 -2.52 4.74 -4.40
C PHE A 116 -3.14 5.93 -3.68
N LEU A 117 -3.79 5.74 -2.54
CA LEU A 117 -4.29 6.86 -1.73
C LEU A 117 -3.15 7.77 -1.26
N ALA A 118 -2.06 7.20 -0.75
CA ALA A 118 -0.88 7.96 -0.36
C ALA A 118 -0.24 8.69 -1.55
N THR A 119 -0.22 8.06 -2.74
CA THR A 119 0.29 8.69 -3.96
C THR A 119 -0.57 9.87 -4.41
N ILE A 120 -1.89 9.73 -4.37
CA ILE A 120 -2.85 10.78 -4.74
C ILE A 120 -2.69 11.97 -3.79
N GLU A 121 -2.72 11.72 -2.47
CA GLU A 121 -2.53 12.75 -1.46
C GLU A 121 -1.22 13.52 -1.66
N ARG A 122 -0.11 12.80 -1.83
CA ARG A 122 1.20 13.42 -2.10
C ARG A 122 1.15 14.32 -3.33
N ALA A 123 0.63 13.80 -4.45
CA ALA A 123 0.61 14.54 -5.70
C ALA A 123 -0.23 15.82 -5.62
N GLU A 124 -1.40 15.75 -4.98
CA GLU A 124 -2.31 16.88 -4.84
C GLU A 124 -1.75 17.97 -3.92
N LYS A 125 -1.18 17.59 -2.77
CA LYS A 125 -0.53 18.54 -1.85
C LYS A 125 0.72 19.17 -2.46
N GLN A 126 1.54 18.38 -3.15
CA GLN A 126 2.69 18.93 -3.89
C GLN A 126 2.27 19.88 -5.00
N LEU A 127 1.14 19.63 -5.66
CA LEU A 127 0.58 20.54 -6.66
C LEU A 127 0.18 21.89 -6.05
N ILE A 128 -0.46 21.88 -4.87
CA ILE A 128 -0.79 23.10 -4.12
C ILE A 128 0.49 23.90 -3.82
N LEU A 129 1.47 23.25 -3.22
CA LEU A 129 2.76 23.86 -2.85
C LEU A 129 3.51 24.43 -4.07
N ALA A 130 3.58 23.68 -5.16
CA ALA A 130 4.24 24.11 -6.39
C ALA A 130 3.55 25.35 -7.00
N LYS A 131 2.22 25.43 -6.95
CA LYS A 131 1.48 26.62 -7.42
C LYS A 131 1.84 27.85 -6.58
N HIS A 132 1.88 27.73 -5.25
CA HIS A 132 2.26 28.84 -4.37
C HIS A 132 3.74 29.22 -4.49
N GLY A 133 4.64 28.26 -4.63
CA GLY A 133 6.04 28.51 -4.95
C GLY A 133 6.21 29.34 -6.24
N ARG A 134 5.41 29.06 -7.28
CA ARG A 134 5.39 29.89 -8.49
C ARG A 134 4.81 31.29 -8.26
N ARG A 135 3.81 31.44 -7.39
CA ARG A 135 3.28 32.76 -6.99
C ARG A 135 4.37 33.60 -6.30
N LEU A 136 5.22 32.98 -5.47
CA LEU A 136 6.36 33.66 -4.85
C LEU A 136 7.36 34.16 -5.91
N LEU A 137 7.73 33.30 -6.86
CA LEU A 137 8.67 33.68 -7.94
C LEU A 137 8.15 34.83 -8.80
N ALA A 138 6.83 34.94 -8.99
CA ALA A 138 6.22 36.03 -9.75
C ALA A 138 6.35 37.40 -9.08
N LEU A 139 6.78 37.48 -7.81
CA LEU A 139 7.05 38.74 -7.10
C LEU A 139 8.47 39.25 -7.34
N LEU A 140 9.34 38.45 -7.97
CA LEU A 140 10.71 38.82 -8.27
C LEU A 140 10.80 39.41 -9.67
N ASP A 141 11.27 40.65 -9.77
CA ASP A 141 11.58 41.30 -11.05
C ASP A 141 12.91 40.75 -11.61
N ASP A 142 12.81 40.07 -12.75
CA ASP A 142 13.93 39.47 -13.47
C ASP A 142 14.48 40.36 -14.60
N ALA A 143 14.00 41.60 -14.72
CA ALA A 143 14.52 42.55 -15.69
C ALA A 143 16.04 42.75 -15.52
N PRO A 144 16.83 42.66 -16.60
CA PRO A 144 18.26 42.84 -16.53
C PRO A 144 18.60 44.30 -16.16
N MET A 145 19.57 44.49 -15.26
CA MET A 145 20.07 45.82 -14.92
C MET A 145 21.11 46.31 -15.91
N VAL A 146 21.06 47.61 -16.21
CA VAL A 146 22.13 48.32 -16.92
C VAL A 146 23.25 48.65 -15.93
N PRO A 147 24.54 48.50 -16.31
CA PRO A 147 25.64 48.91 -15.45
C PRO A 147 25.54 50.38 -15.02
N GLY A 148 25.54 50.63 -13.71
CA GLY A 148 25.39 51.96 -13.12
C GLY A 148 24.00 52.24 -12.54
N ASP A 149 23.00 51.46 -12.89
CA ASP A 149 21.66 51.56 -12.29
C ASP A 149 21.62 50.91 -10.90
N ARG A 150 20.66 51.38 -10.09
CA ARG A 150 20.32 50.76 -8.80
C ARG A 150 19.03 49.97 -8.96
N ARG A 151 18.96 48.77 -8.37
CA ARG A 151 17.70 48.04 -8.30
C ARG A 151 16.64 48.88 -7.56
N PRO A 152 15.38 48.84 -8.00
CA PRO A 152 14.26 49.36 -7.23
C PRO A 152 14.16 48.69 -5.85
N VAL A 153 13.57 49.41 -4.89
CA VAL A 153 13.28 48.84 -3.57
C VAL A 153 12.23 47.75 -3.72
N TYR A 154 12.48 46.59 -3.11
CA TYR A 154 11.56 45.46 -3.10
C TYR A 154 10.30 45.75 -2.24
N PRO A 155 9.08 45.82 -2.80
CA PRO A 155 7.88 46.18 -2.05
C PRO A 155 7.03 44.98 -1.62
N HIS A 156 7.33 43.77 -2.08
CA HIS A 156 6.39 42.63 -2.02
C HIS A 156 6.50 41.76 -0.77
N GLY A 157 7.30 42.13 0.24
CA GLY A 157 7.50 41.28 1.43
C GLY A 157 6.21 40.88 2.17
N ALA A 158 5.25 41.80 2.31
CA ALA A 158 3.95 41.51 2.91
C ALA A 158 3.11 40.53 2.06
N GLN A 159 3.13 40.71 0.74
CA GLN A 159 2.44 39.83 -0.21
C GLN A 159 3.06 38.43 -0.23
N ALA A 160 4.38 38.34 -0.19
CA ALA A 160 5.10 37.08 -0.15
C ALA A 160 4.78 36.29 1.13
N ARG A 161 4.65 36.98 2.28
CA ARG A 161 4.17 36.35 3.52
C ARG A 161 2.72 35.85 3.40
N GLN A 162 1.85 36.62 2.76
CA GLN A 162 0.46 36.20 2.56
C GLN A 162 0.37 34.95 1.68
N ILE A 163 1.22 34.80 0.66
CA ILE A 163 1.26 33.58 -0.16
C ILE A 163 1.58 32.33 0.67
N LEU A 164 2.45 32.45 1.69
CA LEU A 164 2.70 31.32 2.60
C LEU A 164 1.49 30.99 3.46
N ASN A 165 0.79 32.00 4.00
CA ASN A 165 -0.45 31.78 4.74
C ASN A 165 -1.51 31.10 3.86
N ASP A 166 -1.66 31.55 2.61
CA ASP A 166 -2.59 30.92 1.64
C ASP A 166 -2.22 29.45 1.38
N ALA A 167 -0.92 29.13 1.29
CA ALA A 167 -0.45 27.77 1.11
C ALA A 167 -0.77 26.87 2.31
N GLU A 168 -0.56 27.38 3.52
CA GLU A 168 -0.92 26.69 4.77
C GLU A 168 -2.44 26.45 4.85
N ASP A 169 -3.25 27.47 4.55
CA ASP A 169 -4.71 27.36 4.56
C ASP A 169 -5.20 26.35 3.51
N ASP A 170 -4.70 26.41 2.27
CA ASP A 170 -5.07 25.47 1.21
C ASP A 170 -4.67 24.02 1.55
N LEU A 171 -3.50 23.81 2.17
CA LEU A 171 -3.08 22.49 2.64
C LEU A 171 -3.95 21.98 3.79
N ARG A 172 -4.31 22.86 4.74
CA ARG A 172 -5.19 22.52 5.86
C ARG A 172 -6.60 22.17 5.39
N ASP A 173 -7.07 22.84 4.35
CA ASP A 173 -8.41 22.66 3.80
C ASP A 173 -8.48 21.53 2.77
N TRP A 174 -7.33 21.02 2.28
CA TRP A 174 -7.29 19.84 1.42
C TRP A 174 -7.99 18.64 2.08
N ARG A 175 -8.78 17.93 1.27
CA ARG A 175 -9.46 16.70 1.65
C ARG A 175 -9.34 15.70 0.51
N PRO A 176 -9.25 14.39 0.80
CA PRO A 176 -9.33 13.37 -0.24
C PRO A 176 -10.64 13.52 -1.02
N GLU A 177 -10.57 13.38 -2.34
CA GLU A 177 -11.79 13.29 -3.15
C GLU A 177 -12.65 12.11 -2.67
N ALA A 178 -13.97 12.31 -2.62
CA ALA A 178 -14.89 11.24 -2.24
C ALA A 178 -14.75 10.07 -3.22
N ASP A 179 -14.59 8.87 -2.67
CA ASP A 179 -14.23 7.61 -3.34
C ASP A 179 -15.07 7.32 -4.62
N ALA A 180 -14.69 7.91 -5.75
CA ALA A 180 -15.29 7.64 -7.05
C ALA A 180 -15.01 6.20 -7.54
N TYR A 181 -14.03 5.55 -6.91
CA TYR A 181 -13.60 4.17 -7.16
C TYR A 181 -14.27 3.16 -6.23
N GLY A 182 -15.28 3.60 -5.45
CA GLY A 182 -16.08 2.76 -4.56
C GLY A 182 -16.47 1.44 -5.22
N THR A 183 -15.97 0.35 -4.65
CA THR A 183 -16.22 -1.00 -5.17
C THR A 183 -17.72 -1.30 -5.01
N PRO A 184 -18.41 -1.89 -6.00
CA PRO A 184 -19.78 -2.37 -5.79
C PRO A 184 -19.77 -3.28 -4.56
N GLU A 185 -20.73 -3.03 -3.66
CA GLU A 185 -20.87 -3.61 -2.34
C GLU A 185 -20.22 -4.97 -2.18
N SER A 186 -19.41 -5.11 -1.13
CA SER A 186 -18.94 -6.38 -0.62
C SER A 186 -20.14 -7.30 -0.40
N ARG A 187 -20.46 -8.13 -1.39
CA ARG A 187 -21.35 -9.28 -1.22
C ARG A 187 -20.79 -10.06 -0.06
N SER A 188 -21.45 -9.96 1.09
CA SER A 188 -21.12 -10.75 2.27
C SER A 188 -20.96 -12.19 1.81
N PRO A 189 -19.92 -12.91 2.24
CA PRO A 189 -19.73 -14.29 1.80
C PRO A 189 -21.00 -15.06 2.17
N THR A 190 -21.78 -15.38 1.14
CA THR A 190 -23.09 -16.02 1.30
C THR A 190 -22.92 -17.29 2.15
N ASN A 191 -23.93 -17.57 2.98
CA ASN A 191 -24.11 -18.79 3.78
C ASN A 191 -23.76 -20.11 3.06
N SER A 192 -23.62 -20.11 1.72
CA SER A 192 -23.24 -21.27 0.92
C SER A 192 -21.79 -21.75 1.12
N PHE A 193 -20.84 -20.91 1.54
CA PHE A 193 -19.45 -21.35 1.75
C PHE A 193 -19.30 -22.13 3.07
N ARG A 194 -19.93 -21.63 4.13
CA ARG A 194 -20.03 -22.30 5.44
C ARG A 194 -20.83 -23.61 5.33
N GLY A 195 -21.90 -23.60 4.52
CA GLY A 195 -22.70 -24.77 4.19
C GLY A 195 -21.89 -25.86 3.46
N ARG A 196 -21.10 -25.50 2.45
CA ARG A 196 -20.27 -26.45 1.69
C ARG A 196 -19.18 -27.10 2.53
N ILE A 197 -18.50 -26.36 3.40
CA ILE A 197 -17.49 -26.93 4.31
C ILE A 197 -18.14 -27.85 5.34
N SER A 198 -19.29 -27.44 5.92
CA SER A 198 -20.06 -28.29 6.83
C SER A 198 -20.55 -29.58 6.16
N GLN A 199 -20.94 -29.49 4.89
CA GLN A 199 -21.43 -30.61 4.09
C GLN A 199 -20.28 -31.55 3.72
N LEU A 200 -19.10 -31.04 3.34
CA LEU A 200 -17.89 -31.83 3.15
C LEU A 200 -17.48 -32.58 4.43
N MET A 201 -17.47 -31.89 5.58
CA MET A 201 -17.15 -32.53 6.86
C MET A 201 -18.20 -33.55 7.30
N LYS A 202 -19.48 -33.33 7.00
CA LYS A 202 -20.56 -34.33 7.23
C LYS A 202 -20.40 -35.55 6.32
N GLN A 203 -20.05 -35.34 5.06
CA GLN A 203 -19.84 -36.41 4.09
C GLN A 203 -18.62 -37.27 4.46
N MET A 204 -17.55 -36.65 4.99
CA MET A 204 -16.38 -37.37 5.53
C MET A 204 -16.71 -38.22 6.77
N ARG A 205 -17.62 -37.79 7.64
CA ARG A 205 -18.08 -38.61 8.80
C ARG A 205 -18.88 -39.84 8.40
N LEU A 206 -19.50 -39.84 7.22
CA LEU A 206 -20.31 -40.95 6.71
C LEU A 206 -19.47 -42.05 6.04
N ILE A 207 -18.20 -41.79 5.75
CA ILE A 207 -17.31 -42.71 5.02
C ILE A 207 -16.37 -43.49 5.98
N LEU A 208 -16.34 -43.13 7.28
CA LEU A 208 -15.61 -43.87 8.31
C LEU A 208 -16.51 -44.93 8.96
N PRO A 209 -16.14 -46.23 8.99
CA PRO A 209 -16.79 -47.18 9.89
C PRO A 209 -16.43 -46.84 11.35
N GLN A 210 -17.38 -47.08 12.27
CA GLN A 210 -17.23 -46.89 13.72
C GLN A 210 -16.02 -47.63 14.28
#